data_AF-A0A1G1KID6-F1
#
_entry.id   AF-A0A1G1KID6-F1
#
_cell.length_a   1.000
_cell.length_b   1.000
_cell.length_c   1.000
_cell.angle_alpha   90.00
_cell.angle_beta   90.00
_cell.angle_gamma   90.00
#
_symmetry.space_group_name_H-M   'P 1'
#
loop_
_entity.id
_entity.type
_entity.pdbx_description
1 polymer ?
#
loop_
_entity_poly.entity_id
_entity_poly.type
_entity_poly.pdbx_seq_one_letter_code
_entity_poly.pdbx_strand_id
1 'polypeptide(L)' 'MLKKVNAFLSEVRVEMRKVTWPTRDELTGSTMVVLATMFIVSAFVGVCDLVFSVILSRMLR' A
#
# COMPACT_ATOMS: atom_id res chain seq x y z
N MET A 1 -24.83 -30.09 1.93
CA MET A 1 -23.89 -29.10 1.34
C MET A 1 -23.28 -28.17 2.39
N LEU A 2 -24.07 -27.57 3.30
CA LEU A 2 -23.58 -26.71 4.41
C LEU A 2 -22.48 -27.33 5.29
N LYS A 3 -22.57 -28.63 5.62
CA LYS A 3 -21.50 -29.33 6.39
C LYS A 3 -20.14 -29.37 5.67
N LYS A 4 -20.11 -29.50 4.34
CA LYS A 4 -18.85 -29.50 3.56
C LYS A 4 -18.20 -28.11 3.55
N VAL A 5 -19.00 -27.05 3.44
CA VAL A 5 -18.49 -25.66 3.48
C VAL A 5 -17.90 -25.34 4.85
N ASN A 6 -18.57 -25.75 5.93
CA ASN A 6 -18.06 -25.50 7.28
C ASN A 6 -16.76 -26.27 7.56
N ALA A 7 -16.65 -27.51 7.07
CA ALA A 7 -15.41 -28.29 7.13
C ALA A 7 -14.28 -27.63 6.32
N PHE A 8 -14.56 -27.16 5.11
CA PHE A 8 -13.59 -26.45 4.27
C PHE A 8 -13.07 -25.15 4.91
N LEU A 9 -13.95 -24.34 5.52
CA LEU A 9 -13.54 -23.14 6.26
C LEU A 9 -12.69 -23.47 7.50
N SER A 10 -12.98 -24.60 8.16
CA SER A 10 -12.17 -25.09 9.27
C SER A 10 -10.76 -25.50 8.81
N GLU A 11 -10.66 -26.22 7.70
CA GLU A 11 -9.37 -26.61 7.09
C GLU A 11 -8.56 -25.38 6.64
N VAL A 12 -9.20 -24.41 5.98
CA VAL A 12 -8.56 -23.14 5.58
C VAL A 12 -8.04 -22.38 6.80
N ARG A 13 -8.80 -22.33 7.91
CA ARG A 13 -8.32 -21.70 9.15
C ARG A 13 -7.09 -22.41 9.74
N VAL A 14 -7.00 -23.73 9.59
CA VAL A 14 -5.84 -24.51 10.05
C VAL A 14 -4.61 -24.25 9.18
N GLU A 15 -4.76 -24.19 7.85
CA GLU A 15 -3.66 -23.84 6.93
C GLU A 15 -3.20 -22.38 7.10
N MET A 16 -4.13 -21.45 7.31
CA MET A 16 -3.82 -20.04 7.58
C MET A 16 -3.01 -19.83 8.87
N ARG A 17 -3.05 -20.78 9.81
CA ARG A 17 -2.20 -20.77 11.01
C ARG A 17 -0.77 -21.27 10.75
N LYS A 18 -0.54 -22.02 9.67
CA LYS A 18 0.81 -22.44 9.25
C LYS A 18 1.54 -21.36 8.47
N VAL A 19 0.83 -20.31 8.04
CA VAL A 19 1.42 -19.13 7.42
C VAL A 19 2.21 -18.35 8.48
N THR A 20 3.51 -18.21 8.25
CA THR A 20 4.38 -17.33 9.04
C THR A 20 4.06 -15.88 8.69
N TRP A 21 3.19 -15.27 9.50
CA TRP A 21 2.92 -13.85 9.41
C TRP A 21 4.12 -13.05 9.93
N PRO A 22 4.47 -11.95 9.26
CA PRO A 22 5.52 -11.05 9.74
C PRO A 22 5.19 -10.52 11.13
N THR A 23 6.24 -10.28 11.91
CA THR A 23 6.11 -9.72 13.26
C THR A 23 5.61 -8.27 13.19
N ARG A 24 5.01 -7.77 14.28
CA ARG A 24 4.47 -6.40 14.32
C ARG A 24 5.51 -5.34 13.99
N ASP A 25 6.77 -5.61 14.34
CA ASP A 25 7.89 -4.70 14.11
C ASP A 25 8.28 -4.64 12.62
N GLU A 26 8.32 -5.79 11.94
CA GLU A 26 8.55 -5.86 10.48
C GLU A 26 7.44 -5.19 9.68
N LEU A 27 6.19 -5.35 10.13
CA LEU A 27 5.02 -4.72 9.51
C LEU A 27 5.09 -3.19 9.61
N THR A 28 5.50 -2.70 10.78
CA THR A 28 5.64 -1.27 11.04
C THR A 28 6.83 -0.68 10.28
N GLY A 29 7.96 -1.38 10.25
CA GLY A 29 9.15 -0.99 9.49
C GLY A 29 8.86 -0.89 7.99
N SER A 30 8.21 -1.90 7.42
CA SER A 30 7.84 -1.91 6.00
C SER A 30 6.87 -0.77 5.65
N THR A 31 5.88 -0.53 6.51
CA THR A 31 4.90 0.55 6.31
C THR A 31 5.55 1.93 6.39
N MET A 32 6.49 2.13 7.32
CA MET A 32 7.20 3.39 7.48
C MET A 32 8.06 3.74 6.26
N VAL A 33 8.74 2.75 5.67
CA VAL A 33 9.51 2.94 4.43
C VAL A 33 8.60 3.32 3.26
N VAL A 34 7.45 2.65 3.13
CA VAL A 34 6.46 2.97 2.09
C VAL A 34 5.94 4.40 2.25
N LEU A 35 5.59 4.82 3.48
CA LEU A 35 5.12 6.18 3.77
C LEU A 35 6.18 7.23 3.43
N ALA A 36 7.44 6.99 3.82
CA ALA A 36 8.54 7.89 3.49
C ALA A 36 8.72 8.04 1.97
N THR A 37 8.68 6.92 1.24
CA THR A 37 8.81 6.91 -0.22
C THR A 37 7.64 7.63 -0.89
N MET A 38 6.42 7.39 -0.41
CA MET A 38 5.21 8.06 -0.91
C MET A 38 5.31 9.58 -0.73
N PHE A 39 5.81 10.04 0.42
CA PHE A 39 5.97 11.46 0.70
C PHE A 39 6.99 12.14 -0.22
N ILE A 40 8.11 11.47 -0.50
CA ILE A 40 9.14 11.97 -1.43
C ILE A 40 8.58 12.08 -2.84
N VAL A 41 7.91 11.03 -3.31
CA VAL A 41 7.32 11.00 -4.66
C VAL A 41 6.22 12.05 -4.81
N SER A 42 5.32 12.17 -3.83
CA SER A 42 4.24 13.16 -3.89
C SER A 42 4.76 14.60 -3.87
N ALA A 43 5.80 14.89 -3.07
CA ALA A 43 6.45 16.18 -3.07
C ALA A 43 7.09 16.49 -4.42
N PHE A 44 7.79 15.52 -5.03
CA PHE A 44 8.39 15.69 -6.36
C PHE A 44 7.33 15.98 -7.43
N VAL A 45 6.28 15.16 -7.49
CA VAL A 45 5.18 15.35 -8.46
C VAL A 45 4.51 16.71 -8.24
N GLY A 46 4.22 17.10 -7.00
CA GLY A 46 3.63 18.40 -6.70
C GLY A 46 4.48 19.58 -7.13
N VAL A 47 5.81 19.48 -7.00
CA VAL A 47 6.74 20.50 -7.53
C VAL A 47 6.67 20.53 -9.06
N CYS A 48 6.67 19.38 -9.73
CA CYS A 48 6.53 19.31 -11.18
C CYS A 48 5.21 19.94 -11.66
N ASP A 49 4.09 19.68 -10.99
CA ASP A 49 2.79 20.24 -11.33
C ASP A 49 2.77 21.77 -11.18
N LEU A 50 3.42 22.31 -10.13
CA LEU A 50 3.58 23.76 -9.96
C LEU A 50 4.41 24.38 -11.08
N VAL A 51 5.54 23.76 -11.43
CA VAL A 51 6.41 24.22 -12.51
C VAL A 51 5.66 24.22 -13.84
N PHE A 52 4.98 23.12 -14.16
CA PHE A 52 4.17 23.04 -15.38
C PHE A 52 3.03 24.05 -15.39
N SER A 53 2.33 24.24 -14.27
CA SER A 53 1.26 25.23 -14.16
C SER A 53 1.76 26.65 -14.42
N VAL A 54 2.93 27.01 -13.88
CA VAL A 54 3.57 28.32 -14.12
C VAL A 54 3.97 28.47 -15.59
N ILE A 55 4.63 27.47 -16.18
CA ILE A 55 5.06 27.51 -17.58
C ILE A 55 3.85 27.63 -18.52
N LEU A 56 2.84 26.78 -18.33
CA LEU A 56 1.63 26.79 -19.15
C LEU A 56 0.88 28.12 -19.00
N SER A 57 0.73 28.65 -17.78
CA SER A 57 0.08 29.95 -17.56
C SER A 57 0.83 31.13 -18.21
N ARG A 58 2.15 31.04 -18.30
CA ARG A 58 3.01 32.03 -18.99
C ARG A 58 2.94 31.90 -20.50
N MET A 59 2.73 30.70 -21.05
CA MET A 59 2.61 30.48 -22.49
C MET A 59 1.20 30.77 -23.03
N LEU A 60 0.16 30.55 -22.22
CA LEU A 60 -1.23 30.73 -22.63
C LEU A 60 -1.72 32.20 -22.52
N ARG A 61 -0.86 33.10 -22.04
CA ARG A 61 -1.11 34.53 -21.86
C ARG A 61 -0.23 35.32 -22.80
#